data_AF-T2GJ45-F1
#
_entry.id   AF-T2GJ45-F1
#
_cell.length_a   1.000
_cell.length_b   1.000
_cell.length_c   1.000
_cell.angle_alpha   90.00
_cell.angle_beta   90.00
_cell.angle_gamma   90.00
#
_symmetry.space_group_name_H-M   'P 1'
#
loop_
_entity.id
_entity.type
_entity.pdbx_description
1 polymer ?
#
loop_
_entity_poly.entity_id
_entity_poly.type
_entity_poly.pdbx_seq_one_letter_code
_entity_poly.pdbx_strand_id
1 'polypeptide(L)'
;MKPLREVDVDYDIDSGKCRECPDKPCLSSCPVDAIHLDQDTGKVEIDDKCFGCVLCREACPYNAIKMRTTMAEPVRENVPVINPRICRGCGACVSACRTGAIHLASSGETGVHSEIDEDKCVRCGYCARACPTEAIKYGEILPRSVVGGKAVVINHRDCIGCMTCTRVCPSRGAIKVGKINRLPYIDPSYCARCEECMDVCPSAAIKYSSRKRAYENFSKLNNMEIAGEILERESEKLVKNLGRIDSVLRSVKRRFSSDSPEYSVDVTDEIRDGIEELVDSNLQIHELNHIIDFTKPARRIRVLEDRCIGCGLCVDECPVGVIEPEIPAPVKILDGCVFCGRCRGVCPVDAIEITEEGFRARDGRIYLERRVLTGPRSGSVEVDHLVCQRCGVCVNHCPVDAMTLNDEVEVDADRCILCGECQDICPVTAVKLNLEDDSLE
;
A
#
# COMPACT_ATOMS: atom_id res chain seq x y z
N MET A 1 -19.84 -15.31 8.42
CA MET A 1 -21.20 -14.77 8.60
C MET A 1 -22.17 -15.94 8.44
N LYS A 2 -22.82 -16.41 9.51
CA LYS A 2 -23.72 -17.57 9.51
C LYS A 2 -24.90 -17.26 10.43
N PRO A 3 -26.13 -17.05 9.91
CA PRO A 3 -27.30 -16.79 10.74
C PRO A 3 -27.72 -18.06 11.46
N LEU A 4 -28.43 -17.92 12.57
CA LEU A 4 -28.76 -19.02 13.50
C LEU A 4 -30.23 -19.39 13.49
N ARG A 5 -30.99 -18.74 12.61
CA ARG A 5 -32.41 -18.92 12.45
C ARG A 5 -32.69 -19.13 10.98
N GLU A 6 -33.89 -19.60 10.73
CA GLU A 6 -34.46 -19.51 9.40
C GLU A 6 -34.43 -18.04 8.95
N VAL A 7 -33.80 -17.84 7.80
CA VAL A 7 -33.70 -16.53 7.14
C VAL A 7 -34.48 -16.66 5.86
N ASP A 8 -35.55 -15.91 5.76
CA ASP A 8 -36.24 -15.75 4.50
C ASP A 8 -35.45 -14.74 3.65
N VAL A 9 -35.14 -15.13 2.42
CA VAL A 9 -34.28 -14.35 1.53
C VAL A 9 -35.06 -14.06 0.27
N ASP A 10 -35.53 -12.82 0.17
CA ASP A 10 -36.06 -12.26 -1.05
C ASP A 10 -34.90 -11.76 -1.92
N TYR A 11 -34.68 -12.39 -3.05
CA TYR A 11 -33.67 -11.96 -4.02
C TYR A 11 -34.28 -11.69 -5.39
N ASP A 12 -33.67 -10.75 -6.10
CA ASP A 12 -34.04 -10.39 -7.47
C ASP A 12 -32.74 -10.19 -8.26
N ILE A 13 -32.59 -10.92 -9.36
CA ILE A 13 -31.45 -10.77 -10.28
C ILE A 13 -31.96 -10.07 -11.53
N ASP A 14 -31.57 -8.81 -11.66
CA ASP A 14 -31.92 -7.96 -12.80
C ASP A 14 -31.17 -8.46 -14.05
N SER A 15 -31.88 -9.24 -14.87
CA SER A 15 -31.36 -9.79 -16.12
C SER A 15 -30.91 -8.73 -17.13
N GLY A 16 -31.40 -7.49 -17.05
CA GLY A 16 -30.94 -6.39 -17.89
C GLY A 16 -29.60 -5.80 -17.46
N LYS A 17 -29.19 -6.04 -16.20
CA LYS A 17 -27.91 -5.58 -15.63
C LYS A 17 -26.88 -6.69 -15.53
N CYS A 18 -27.29 -7.95 -15.54
CA CYS A 18 -26.36 -9.07 -15.58
C CYS A 18 -25.61 -9.09 -16.92
N ARG A 19 -24.28 -9.03 -16.89
CA ARG A 19 -23.42 -8.99 -18.09
C ARG A 19 -22.62 -10.27 -18.32
N GLU A 20 -23.02 -11.37 -17.69
CA GLU A 20 -22.40 -12.70 -17.87
C GLU A 20 -20.86 -12.67 -17.78
N CYS A 21 -20.35 -12.12 -16.66
CA CYS A 21 -18.92 -11.92 -16.47
C CYS A 21 -18.12 -13.23 -16.70
N PRO A 22 -16.95 -13.19 -17.34
CA PRO A 22 -16.13 -14.39 -17.57
C PRO A 22 -15.71 -15.08 -16.25
N ASP A 23 -15.33 -14.28 -15.25
CA ASP A 23 -14.80 -14.66 -13.94
C ASP A 23 -15.87 -14.92 -12.87
N LYS A 24 -17.13 -14.53 -13.14
CA LYS A 24 -18.33 -14.76 -12.29
C LYS A 24 -18.05 -14.51 -10.80
N PRO A 25 -17.68 -13.28 -10.41
CA PRO A 25 -17.31 -12.96 -9.03
C PRO A 25 -18.45 -13.21 -8.03
N CYS A 26 -19.70 -13.16 -8.48
CA CYS A 26 -20.86 -13.53 -7.66
C CYS A 26 -20.86 -15.01 -7.25
N LEU A 27 -20.41 -15.93 -8.10
CA LEU A 27 -20.31 -17.37 -7.80
C LEU A 27 -19.17 -17.65 -6.81
N SER A 28 -17.98 -17.13 -7.06
CA SER A 28 -16.82 -17.34 -6.19
C SER A 28 -16.98 -16.73 -4.80
N SER A 29 -17.82 -15.70 -4.66
CA SER A 29 -18.09 -15.05 -3.37
C SER A 29 -19.05 -15.84 -2.45
N CYS A 30 -19.73 -16.88 -2.95
CA CYS A 30 -20.75 -17.59 -2.18
C CYS A 30 -20.16 -18.71 -1.31
N PRO A 31 -20.25 -18.63 0.03
CA PRO A 31 -19.60 -19.57 0.93
C PRO A 31 -20.36 -20.89 1.12
N VAL A 32 -21.57 -21.00 0.56
CA VAL A 32 -22.47 -22.15 0.72
C VAL A 32 -22.94 -22.71 -0.63
N ASP A 33 -22.35 -22.24 -1.73
CA ASP A 33 -22.68 -22.66 -3.10
C ASP A 33 -24.16 -22.47 -3.45
N ALA A 34 -24.82 -21.49 -2.82
CA ALA A 34 -26.23 -21.18 -3.07
C ALA A 34 -26.46 -20.45 -4.39
N ILE A 35 -25.44 -19.82 -4.97
CA ILE A 35 -25.55 -19.12 -6.25
C ILE A 35 -24.81 -19.91 -7.32
N HIS A 36 -25.48 -20.20 -8.42
CA HIS A 36 -24.97 -21.09 -9.46
C HIS A 36 -25.52 -20.70 -10.83
N LEU A 37 -25.01 -21.35 -11.88
CA LEU A 37 -25.57 -21.23 -13.23
C LEU A 37 -26.63 -22.30 -13.41
N ASP A 38 -27.83 -21.88 -13.75
CA ASP A 38 -28.88 -22.79 -14.18
C ASP A 38 -28.50 -23.44 -15.52
N GLN A 39 -28.65 -24.76 -15.60
CA GLN A 39 -28.15 -25.54 -16.74
C GLN A 39 -29.03 -25.43 -17.97
N ASP A 40 -30.31 -25.07 -17.80
CA ASP A 40 -31.29 -25.01 -18.88
C ASP A 40 -31.37 -23.61 -19.50
N THR A 41 -31.24 -22.56 -18.68
CA THR A 41 -31.37 -21.15 -19.08
C THR A 41 -30.03 -20.44 -19.21
N GLY A 42 -28.95 -20.99 -18.65
CA GLY A 42 -27.62 -20.37 -18.60
C GLY A 42 -27.54 -19.13 -17.70
N LYS A 43 -28.58 -18.82 -16.94
CA LYS A 43 -28.64 -17.64 -16.07
C LYS A 43 -28.10 -17.93 -14.68
N VAL A 44 -27.65 -16.88 -14.01
CA VAL A 44 -27.26 -16.95 -12.61
C VAL A 44 -28.52 -17.01 -11.75
N GLU A 45 -28.64 -18.06 -10.93
CA GLU A 45 -29.73 -18.28 -9.99
C GLU A 45 -29.21 -18.47 -8.56
N ILE A 46 -30.07 -18.20 -7.59
CA ILE A 46 -29.82 -18.40 -6.16
C ILE A 46 -30.82 -19.44 -5.67
N ASP A 47 -30.39 -20.45 -4.90
CA ASP A 47 -31.24 -21.48 -4.32
C ASP A 47 -31.59 -21.22 -2.84
N ASP A 48 -32.34 -22.17 -2.26
CA ASP A 48 -32.84 -22.21 -0.90
C ASP A 48 -31.75 -22.33 0.18
N LYS A 49 -30.52 -22.75 -0.17
CA LYS A 49 -29.37 -22.73 0.74
C LYS A 49 -28.90 -21.32 1.03
N CYS A 50 -29.38 -20.33 0.27
CA CYS A 50 -29.07 -18.93 0.50
C CYS A 50 -29.58 -18.49 1.87
N PHE A 51 -28.65 -17.93 2.66
CA PHE A 51 -28.95 -17.35 3.97
C PHE A 51 -28.79 -15.82 3.98
N GLY A 52 -28.59 -15.22 2.80
CA GLY A 52 -28.64 -13.78 2.64
C GLY A 52 -27.41 -13.01 3.15
N CYS A 53 -26.21 -13.57 3.00
CA CYS A 53 -24.94 -12.94 3.43
C CYS A 53 -24.50 -11.69 2.66
N VAL A 54 -25.23 -11.33 1.60
CA VAL A 54 -24.98 -10.20 0.68
C VAL A 54 -23.65 -10.20 -0.09
N LEU A 55 -22.78 -11.19 0.08
CA LEU A 55 -21.46 -11.23 -0.57
C LEU A 55 -21.56 -11.19 -2.10
N CYS A 56 -22.45 -11.98 -2.70
CA CYS A 56 -22.63 -12.00 -4.15
C CYS A 56 -23.19 -10.69 -4.71
N ARG A 57 -24.00 -9.96 -3.92
CA ARG A 57 -24.46 -8.60 -4.28
C ARG A 57 -23.29 -7.64 -4.39
N GLU A 58 -22.43 -7.61 -3.36
CA GLU A 58 -21.27 -6.71 -3.33
C GLU A 58 -20.21 -7.09 -4.37
N ALA A 59 -20.10 -8.39 -4.68
CA ALA A 59 -19.20 -8.89 -5.71
C ALA A 59 -19.68 -8.59 -7.15
N CYS A 60 -20.93 -8.18 -7.34
CA CYS A 60 -21.47 -7.91 -8.67
C CYS A 60 -21.11 -6.49 -9.14
N PRO A 61 -20.22 -6.32 -10.15
CA PRO A 61 -19.79 -5.00 -10.60
C PRO A 61 -20.90 -4.18 -11.28
N TYR A 62 -21.98 -4.84 -11.70
CA TYR A 62 -23.12 -4.22 -12.40
C TYR A 62 -24.34 -4.01 -11.50
N ASN A 63 -24.24 -4.34 -10.20
CA ASN A 63 -25.35 -4.23 -9.25
C ASN A 63 -26.62 -4.96 -9.74
N ALA A 64 -26.45 -6.11 -10.40
CA ALA A 64 -27.55 -6.90 -10.93
C ALA A 64 -28.33 -7.63 -9.83
N ILE A 65 -27.70 -7.91 -8.69
CA ILE A 65 -28.30 -8.71 -7.61
C ILE A 65 -28.87 -7.77 -6.55
N LYS A 66 -30.17 -7.88 -6.27
CA LYS A 66 -30.83 -7.28 -5.12
C LYS A 66 -31.14 -8.38 -4.12
N MET A 67 -30.91 -8.09 -2.84
CA MET A 67 -31.26 -9.00 -1.75
C MET A 67 -31.92 -8.23 -0.62
N ARG A 68 -33.00 -8.80 -0.11
CA ARG A 68 -33.69 -8.44 1.12
C ARG A 68 -33.74 -9.70 1.98
N THR A 69 -33.42 -9.54 3.25
CA THR A 69 -33.37 -10.66 4.20
C THR A 69 -34.32 -10.37 5.34
N THR A 70 -35.22 -11.31 5.58
CA THR A 70 -36.19 -11.26 6.67
C THR A 70 -35.86 -12.41 7.61
N MET A 71 -35.52 -12.11 8.86
CA MET A 71 -35.15 -13.13 9.83
C MET A 71 -36.33 -13.48 10.71
N ALA A 72 -36.50 -14.77 11.01
CA ALA A 72 -37.50 -15.22 11.98
C ALA A 72 -37.29 -14.59 13.37
N GLU A 73 -38.38 -14.51 14.12
CA GLU A 73 -38.41 -13.90 15.45
C GLU A 73 -37.40 -14.54 16.42
N PRO A 74 -36.92 -13.76 17.40
CA PRO A 74 -36.02 -14.29 18.41
C PRO A 74 -36.66 -15.27 19.38
N VAL A 75 -36.35 -16.55 19.18
CA VAL A 75 -36.58 -17.60 20.18
C VAL A 75 -35.58 -17.44 21.33
N ARG A 76 -36.09 -17.34 22.56
CA ARG A 76 -35.30 -17.28 23.80
C ARG A 76 -35.21 -18.69 24.37
N GLU A 77 -34.12 -19.39 24.12
CA GLU A 77 -33.92 -20.72 24.72
C GLU A 77 -32.52 -20.87 25.31
N ASN A 78 -32.48 -21.49 26.49
CA ASN A 78 -31.25 -21.97 27.13
C ASN A 78 -30.74 -23.27 26.47
N VAL A 79 -31.22 -23.61 25.27
CA VAL A 79 -30.92 -24.85 24.54
C VAL A 79 -30.15 -24.47 23.25
N PRO A 80 -29.15 -25.26 22.82
CA PRO A 80 -28.49 -25.06 21.54
C PRO A 80 -29.49 -25.07 20.37
N VAL A 81 -29.33 -24.14 19.44
CA VAL A 81 -30.16 -24.05 18.21
C VAL A 81 -29.33 -24.47 17.01
N ILE A 82 -29.92 -25.28 16.11
CA ILE A 82 -29.31 -25.72 14.86
C ILE A 82 -29.94 -24.96 13.70
N ASN A 83 -29.14 -24.30 12.85
CA ASN A 83 -29.66 -23.76 11.60
C ASN A 83 -29.75 -24.88 10.54
N PRO A 84 -30.96 -25.29 10.08
CA PRO A 84 -31.12 -26.38 9.13
C PRO A 84 -30.51 -26.05 7.75
N ARG A 85 -30.54 -24.79 7.30
CA ARG A 85 -30.00 -24.36 5.99
C ARG A 85 -28.47 -24.40 5.90
N ILE A 86 -27.78 -24.41 7.06
CA ILE A 86 -26.31 -24.51 7.16
C ILE A 86 -25.88 -25.92 7.54
N CYS A 87 -26.80 -26.70 8.10
CA CYS A 87 -26.52 -28.06 8.54
C CYS A 87 -26.26 -28.95 7.32
N ARG A 88 -25.08 -29.58 7.28
CA ARG A 88 -24.72 -30.54 6.21
C ARG A 88 -25.21 -31.97 6.50
N GLY A 89 -26.04 -32.17 7.53
CA GLY A 89 -26.51 -33.50 7.94
C GLY A 89 -25.41 -34.49 8.38
N CYS A 90 -24.18 -34.02 8.64
CA CYS A 90 -23.00 -34.90 8.84
C CYS A 90 -23.01 -35.76 10.11
N GLY A 91 -23.95 -35.55 11.04
CA GLY A 91 -24.08 -36.34 12.26
C GLY A 91 -22.99 -36.12 13.33
N ALA A 92 -22.01 -35.24 13.13
CA ALA A 92 -20.94 -35.01 14.11
C ALA A 92 -21.46 -34.60 15.51
N CYS A 93 -22.53 -33.81 15.56
CA CYS A 93 -23.17 -33.41 16.80
C CYS A 93 -23.97 -34.55 17.48
N VAL A 94 -24.50 -35.50 16.70
CA VAL A 94 -25.16 -36.72 17.20
C VAL A 94 -24.13 -37.58 17.93
N SER A 95 -22.99 -37.84 17.31
CA SER A 95 -21.89 -38.61 17.92
C SER A 95 -21.29 -37.92 19.15
N ALA A 96 -21.29 -36.59 19.18
CA ALA A 96 -20.78 -35.83 20.31
C ALA A 96 -21.76 -35.77 21.51
N CYS A 97 -23.04 -36.05 21.30
CA CYS A 97 -24.06 -35.90 22.33
C CYS A 97 -24.15 -37.13 23.25
N ARG A 98 -23.50 -37.05 24.42
CA ARG A 98 -23.51 -38.13 25.42
C ARG A 98 -24.87 -38.38 26.06
N THR A 99 -25.80 -37.44 26.00
CA THR A 99 -27.15 -37.60 26.56
C THR A 99 -28.14 -38.14 25.55
N GLY A 100 -27.73 -38.36 24.29
CA GLY A 100 -28.63 -38.81 23.23
C GLY A 100 -29.69 -37.78 22.83
N ALA A 101 -29.47 -36.51 23.16
CA ALA A 101 -30.42 -35.43 22.89
C ALA A 101 -30.44 -34.95 21.43
N ILE A 102 -29.58 -35.47 20.55
CA ILE A 102 -29.49 -35.00 19.15
C ILE A 102 -29.69 -36.17 18.21
N HIS A 103 -30.54 -35.99 17.20
CA HIS A 103 -30.82 -36.98 16.17
C HIS A 103 -30.84 -36.34 14.78
N LEU A 104 -30.75 -37.16 13.73
CA LEU A 104 -30.93 -36.70 12.35
C LEU A 104 -32.42 -36.79 12.00
N ALA A 105 -32.97 -35.68 11.53
CA ALA A 105 -34.31 -35.56 11.00
C ALA A 105 -34.26 -35.33 9.47
N SER A 106 -35.33 -35.73 8.79
CA SER A 106 -35.50 -35.53 7.35
C SER A 106 -36.83 -34.83 7.13
N SER A 107 -36.76 -33.52 6.87
CA SER A 107 -37.92 -32.69 6.52
C SER A 107 -37.90 -32.42 5.02
N GLY A 108 -39.02 -32.66 4.35
CA GLY A 108 -39.13 -32.72 2.89
C GLY A 108 -38.67 -31.47 2.11
N GLU A 109 -38.56 -30.31 2.76
CA GLU A 109 -38.14 -29.04 2.14
C GLU A 109 -36.69 -28.62 2.49
N THR A 110 -36.08 -29.10 3.58
CA THR A 110 -34.76 -28.62 4.06
C THR A 110 -33.67 -29.70 4.06
N GLY A 111 -33.96 -30.88 3.51
CA GLY A 111 -33.02 -32.01 3.47
C GLY A 111 -32.73 -32.61 4.86
N VAL A 112 -31.70 -33.45 4.94
CA VAL A 112 -31.30 -34.12 6.19
C VAL A 112 -30.54 -33.13 7.08
N HIS A 113 -31.10 -32.83 8.26
CA HIS A 113 -30.45 -31.99 9.26
C HIS A 113 -30.50 -32.62 10.65
N SER A 114 -29.77 -32.04 11.61
CA SER A 114 -29.83 -32.47 13.00
C SER A 114 -30.90 -31.68 13.75
N GLU A 115 -31.59 -32.34 14.67
CA GLU A 115 -32.57 -31.78 15.60
C GLU A 115 -32.20 -32.12 17.04
N ILE A 116 -32.59 -31.26 17.98
CA ILE A 116 -32.25 -31.38 19.40
C ILE A 116 -33.53 -31.59 20.19
N ASP A 117 -33.59 -32.70 20.92
CA ASP A 117 -34.57 -32.97 21.96
C ASP A 117 -34.22 -32.13 23.19
N GLU A 118 -35.03 -31.09 23.42
CA GLU A 118 -34.79 -30.09 24.46
C GLU A 118 -34.82 -30.69 25.87
N ASP A 119 -35.71 -31.66 26.11
CA ASP A 119 -35.91 -32.29 27.41
C ASP A 119 -34.70 -33.14 27.83
N LYS A 120 -34.00 -33.74 26.85
CA LYS A 120 -32.79 -34.54 27.08
C LYS A 120 -31.49 -33.72 27.07
N CYS A 121 -31.57 -32.46 26.65
CA CYS A 121 -30.38 -31.62 26.46
C CYS A 121 -29.90 -31.03 27.79
N VAL A 122 -28.78 -31.54 28.31
CA VAL A 122 -28.17 -31.03 29.56
C VAL A 122 -27.33 -29.77 29.39
N ARG A 123 -27.42 -29.11 28.23
CA ARG A 123 -26.81 -27.79 27.99
C ARG A 123 -25.27 -27.75 28.13
N CYS A 124 -24.58 -28.82 27.75
CA CYS A 124 -23.13 -28.99 27.96
C CYS A 124 -22.22 -28.40 26.87
N GLY A 125 -22.74 -27.92 25.74
CA GLY A 125 -21.95 -27.23 24.70
C GLY A 125 -21.10 -28.10 23.77
N TYR A 126 -21.05 -29.43 23.94
CA TYR A 126 -20.19 -30.29 23.14
C TYR A 126 -20.59 -30.36 21.66
N CYS A 127 -21.89 -30.35 21.37
CA CYS A 127 -22.41 -30.39 20.00
C CYS A 127 -21.95 -29.19 19.16
N ALA A 128 -21.89 -27.99 19.75
CA ALA A 128 -21.43 -26.78 19.08
C ALA A 128 -19.95 -26.84 18.71
N ARG A 129 -19.10 -27.42 19.57
CA ARG A 129 -17.67 -27.63 19.29
C ARG A 129 -17.42 -28.71 18.24
N ALA A 130 -18.28 -29.71 18.19
CA ALA A 130 -18.15 -30.81 17.24
C ALA A 130 -18.67 -30.45 15.83
N CYS A 131 -19.41 -29.35 15.67
CA CYS A 131 -20.02 -28.99 14.41
C CYS A 131 -18.98 -28.35 13.46
N PRO A 132 -18.55 -29.03 12.37
CA PRO A 132 -17.52 -28.52 11.46
C PRO A 132 -18.01 -27.32 10.65
N THR A 133 -19.33 -27.17 10.51
CA THR A 133 -19.96 -26.05 9.80
C THR A 133 -20.42 -24.95 10.73
N GLU A 134 -20.23 -25.08 12.04
CA GLU A 134 -20.73 -24.15 13.06
C GLU A 134 -22.25 -23.87 12.97
N ALA A 135 -23.04 -24.82 12.49
CA ALA A 135 -24.50 -24.70 12.41
C ALA A 135 -25.19 -24.62 13.78
N ILE A 136 -24.48 -24.89 14.88
CA ILE A 136 -25.03 -24.99 16.25
C ILE A 136 -24.46 -23.88 17.14
N LYS A 137 -25.32 -23.13 17.85
CA LYS A 137 -24.89 -22.09 18.82
C LYS A 137 -25.68 -22.14 20.13
N TYR A 138 -25.10 -21.57 21.19
CA TYR A 138 -25.64 -21.53 22.57
C TYR A 138 -26.16 -20.15 22.95
N GLY A 139 -27.31 -20.11 23.61
CA GLY A 139 -27.52 -19.36 24.88
C GLY A 139 -27.04 -17.91 25.01
N GLU A 140 -26.96 -17.12 23.94
CA GLU A 140 -26.69 -15.69 24.05
C GLU A 140 -27.66 -14.87 23.21
N ILE A 141 -28.18 -13.82 23.85
CA ILE A 141 -29.15 -12.86 23.33
C ILE A 141 -28.70 -12.38 21.95
N LEU A 142 -29.42 -12.81 20.92
CA LEU A 142 -29.24 -12.30 19.58
C LEU A 142 -29.86 -10.90 19.48
N PRO A 143 -29.14 -9.90 18.91
CA PRO A 143 -29.65 -8.55 18.79
C PRO A 143 -30.93 -8.52 17.94
N ARG A 144 -31.89 -7.71 18.40
CA ARG A 144 -33.12 -7.39 17.68
C ARG A 144 -32.80 -6.84 16.29
N SER A 145 -33.09 -7.60 15.23
CA SER A 145 -33.35 -7.05 13.90
C SER A 145 -34.79 -6.55 13.88
N VAL A 146 -35.03 -5.34 14.38
CA VAL A 146 -36.25 -4.61 14.07
C VAL A 146 -35.96 -3.76 12.83
N VAL A 147 -36.92 -3.68 11.91
CA VAL A 147 -36.92 -2.70 10.84
C VAL A 147 -36.77 -1.31 11.47
N GLY A 148 -35.75 -0.55 11.05
CA GLY A 148 -35.38 0.72 11.66
C GLY A 148 -34.58 0.55 12.97
N GLY A 149 -33.43 1.22 13.09
CA GLY A 149 -32.65 1.13 14.31
C GLY A 149 -31.29 1.82 14.29
N LYS A 150 -30.75 2.01 15.51
CA LYS A 150 -29.41 2.52 15.76
C LYS A 150 -28.39 1.36 15.82
N ALA A 151 -27.15 1.62 15.45
CA ALA A 151 -26.02 0.71 15.57
C ALA A 151 -24.88 1.41 16.31
N VAL A 152 -24.07 0.67 17.05
CA VAL A 152 -22.91 1.22 17.76
C VAL A 152 -21.75 1.33 16.77
N VAL A 153 -21.08 2.47 16.75
CA VAL A 153 -19.91 2.76 15.90
C VAL A 153 -18.82 3.40 16.74
N ILE A 154 -17.58 3.31 16.27
CA ILE A 154 -16.42 4.00 16.87
C ILE A 154 -16.09 5.20 15.98
N ASN A 155 -16.08 6.40 16.55
CA ASN A 155 -15.55 7.58 15.86
C ASN A 155 -14.02 7.56 15.94
N HIS A 156 -13.35 7.30 14.82
CA HIS A 156 -11.89 7.26 14.75
C HIS A 156 -11.22 8.61 15.04
N ARG A 157 -11.92 9.75 14.89
CA ARG A 157 -11.36 11.06 15.28
C ARG A 157 -11.24 11.24 16.79
N ASP A 158 -12.16 10.63 17.53
CA ASP A 158 -12.23 10.76 18.99
C ASP A 158 -11.57 9.55 19.70
N CYS A 159 -11.22 8.51 18.96
CA CYS A 159 -10.69 7.27 19.51
C CYS A 159 -9.20 7.40 19.82
N ILE A 160 -8.83 7.19 21.09
CA ILE A 160 -7.43 7.24 21.54
C ILE A 160 -6.70 5.89 21.44
N GLY A 161 -7.33 4.84 20.90
CA GLY A 161 -6.67 3.55 20.66
C GLY A 161 -6.34 2.71 21.91
N CYS A 162 -7.00 2.91 23.05
CA CYS A 162 -6.70 2.19 24.30
C CYS A 162 -7.03 0.68 24.32
N MET A 163 -7.77 0.17 23.32
CA MET A 163 -8.18 -1.24 23.17
C MET A 163 -8.98 -1.83 24.35
N THR A 164 -9.59 -1.01 25.21
CA THR A 164 -10.47 -1.52 26.27
C THR A 164 -11.74 -2.13 25.68
N CYS A 165 -12.31 -1.50 24.64
CA CYS A 165 -13.50 -1.99 23.97
C CYS A 165 -13.34 -3.40 23.39
N THR A 166 -12.17 -3.74 22.85
CA THR A 166 -11.90 -5.07 22.27
C THR A 166 -11.85 -6.15 23.35
N ARG A 167 -11.35 -5.81 24.55
CA ARG A 167 -11.23 -6.74 25.69
C ARG A 167 -12.57 -7.02 26.36
N VAL A 168 -13.44 -6.02 26.45
CA VAL A 168 -14.76 -6.19 27.11
C VAL A 168 -15.84 -6.71 26.18
N CYS A 169 -15.64 -6.66 24.86
CA CYS A 169 -16.70 -7.02 23.92
C CYS A 169 -16.98 -8.54 24.00
N PRO A 170 -18.20 -8.94 24.41
CA PRO A 170 -18.56 -10.37 24.47
C PRO A 170 -18.82 -10.93 23.07
N SER A 171 -19.17 -10.07 22.11
CA SER A 171 -19.48 -10.46 20.73
C SER A 171 -18.20 -10.70 19.92
N ARG A 172 -17.80 -11.97 19.80
CA ARG A 172 -16.68 -12.37 18.94
C ARG A 172 -16.90 -11.89 17.49
N GLY A 173 -15.91 -11.16 16.96
CA GLY A 173 -15.94 -10.62 15.60
C GLY A 173 -16.69 -9.29 15.44
N ALA A 174 -17.30 -8.76 16.50
CA ALA A 174 -17.97 -7.45 16.45
C ALA A 174 -17.00 -6.29 16.40
N ILE A 175 -15.83 -6.39 17.04
CA ILE A 175 -14.80 -5.36 16.97
C ILE A 175 -13.60 -5.91 16.22
N LYS A 176 -13.23 -5.25 15.13
CA LYS A 176 -12.01 -5.48 14.38
C LYS A 176 -11.00 -4.39 14.72
N VAL A 177 -9.72 -4.66 14.53
CA VAL A 177 -8.64 -3.66 14.70
C VAL A 177 -7.96 -3.53 13.36
N GLY A 178 -7.90 -2.31 12.82
CA GLY A 178 -7.17 -2.02 11.59
C GLY A 178 -5.68 -2.31 11.78
N LYS A 179 -5.00 -2.82 10.76
CA LYS A 179 -3.55 -3.04 10.82
C LYS A 179 -2.78 -1.74 10.58
N ILE A 180 -3.35 -0.86 9.76
CA ILE A 180 -2.68 0.37 9.31
C ILE A 180 -2.89 1.49 10.31
N ASN A 181 -4.16 1.89 10.54
CA ASN A 181 -4.47 2.94 11.51
C ASN A 181 -4.36 2.47 12.97
N ARG A 182 -4.27 1.14 13.20
CA ARG A 182 -4.22 0.51 14.52
C ARG A 182 -5.39 0.91 15.44
N LEU A 183 -6.54 1.27 14.88
CA LEU A 183 -7.75 1.65 15.60
C LEU A 183 -8.85 0.58 15.50
N PRO A 184 -9.66 0.42 16.56
CA PRO A 184 -10.78 -0.50 16.53
C PRO A 184 -11.95 0.06 15.70
N TYR A 185 -12.69 -0.81 15.02
CA TYR A 185 -13.94 -0.48 14.33
C TYR A 185 -14.95 -1.61 14.48
N ILE A 186 -16.24 -1.27 14.51
CA ILE A 186 -17.31 -2.23 14.81
C ILE A 186 -17.94 -2.74 13.51
N ASP A 187 -18.05 -4.06 13.38
CA ASP A 187 -18.89 -4.73 12.40
C ASP A 187 -20.34 -4.79 12.92
N PRO A 188 -21.27 -4.00 12.32
CA PRO A 188 -22.65 -3.96 12.80
C PRO A 188 -23.40 -5.29 12.63
N SER A 189 -22.85 -6.23 11.85
CA SER A 189 -23.42 -7.57 11.64
C SER A 189 -23.22 -8.49 12.83
N TYR A 190 -22.16 -8.28 13.61
CA TYR A 190 -21.83 -9.10 14.78
C TYR A 190 -22.06 -8.35 16.10
N CYS A 191 -22.30 -7.03 16.07
CA CYS A 191 -22.54 -6.23 17.27
C CYS A 191 -23.90 -6.56 17.93
N ALA A 192 -23.87 -7.13 19.13
CA ALA A 192 -25.07 -7.41 19.93
C ALA A 192 -25.72 -6.16 20.55
N ARG A 193 -25.06 -4.98 20.47
CA ARG A 193 -25.49 -3.73 21.11
C ARG A 193 -25.71 -3.86 22.64
N CYS A 194 -24.81 -4.57 23.32
CA CYS A 194 -24.83 -4.70 24.79
C CYS A 194 -24.27 -3.48 25.54
N GLU A 195 -23.76 -2.47 24.82
CA GLU A 195 -23.26 -1.20 25.36
C GLU A 195 -22.00 -1.29 26.26
N GLU A 196 -21.54 -2.47 26.65
CA GLU A 196 -20.29 -2.70 27.40
C GLU A 196 -19.10 -1.89 26.89
N CYS A 197 -18.85 -1.92 25.58
CA CYS A 197 -17.76 -1.19 24.96
C CYS A 197 -17.90 0.35 25.07
N MET A 198 -19.14 0.85 25.11
CA MET A 198 -19.45 2.27 25.26
C MET A 198 -19.15 2.73 26.68
N ASP A 199 -19.56 1.95 27.68
CA ASP A 199 -19.42 2.28 29.10
C ASP A 199 -17.95 2.35 29.54
N VAL A 200 -17.10 1.50 28.96
CA VAL A 200 -15.67 1.48 29.26
C VAL A 200 -14.82 2.41 28.37
N CYS A 201 -15.43 3.16 27.45
CA CYS A 201 -14.69 4.00 26.50
C CYS A 201 -14.26 5.33 27.16
N PRO A 202 -12.97 5.54 27.48
CA PRO A 202 -12.53 6.73 28.21
C PRO A 202 -12.65 8.03 27.40
N SER A 203 -12.63 7.95 26.06
CA SER A 203 -12.77 9.11 25.18
C SER A 203 -14.18 9.33 24.67
N ALA A 204 -15.15 8.52 25.13
CA ALA A 204 -16.54 8.53 24.65
C ALA A 204 -16.67 8.46 23.10
N ALA A 205 -15.67 7.88 22.42
CA ALA A 205 -15.64 7.77 20.96
C ALA A 205 -16.69 6.78 20.40
N ILE A 206 -17.20 5.89 21.26
CA ILE A 206 -18.15 4.84 20.89
C ILE A 206 -19.56 5.37 21.08
N LYS A 207 -20.31 5.52 19.99
CA LYS A 207 -21.63 6.16 19.98
C LYS A 207 -22.62 5.41 19.10
N TYR A 208 -23.89 5.73 19.28
CA TYR A 208 -24.93 5.29 18.36
C TYR A 208 -24.90 6.09 17.04
N SER A 209 -25.12 5.38 15.94
CA SER A 209 -25.35 5.90 14.59
C SER A 209 -26.56 5.23 13.96
N SER A 210 -27.03 5.71 12.81
CA SER A 210 -28.03 4.97 12.03
C SER A 210 -27.41 3.69 11.48
N ARG A 211 -28.19 2.62 11.38
CA ARG A 211 -27.68 1.33 10.88
C ARG A 211 -27.09 1.46 9.47
N LYS A 212 -27.74 2.22 8.57
CA LYS A 212 -27.24 2.51 7.22
C LYS A 212 -25.83 3.11 7.26
N ARG A 213 -25.64 4.19 8.04
CA ARG A 213 -24.36 4.88 8.15
C ARG A 213 -23.29 4.02 8.85
N ALA A 214 -23.69 3.16 9.77
CA ALA A 214 -22.78 2.22 10.43
C ALA A 214 -22.22 1.18 9.45
N TYR A 215 -23.06 0.61 8.57
CA TYR A 215 -22.60 -0.31 7.52
C TYR A 215 -21.75 0.39 6.48
N GLU A 216 -22.13 1.59 6.02
CA GLU A 216 -21.33 2.40 5.09
C GLU A 216 -19.94 2.69 5.67
N ASN A 217 -19.88 3.12 6.93
CA ASN A 217 -18.62 3.37 7.63
C ASN A 217 -17.78 2.09 7.77
N PHE A 218 -18.40 0.98 8.17
CA PHE A 218 -17.70 -0.30 8.30
C PHE A 218 -17.11 -0.77 6.97
N SER A 219 -17.90 -0.77 5.89
CA SER A 219 -17.43 -1.17 4.56
C SER A 219 -16.30 -0.27 4.08
N LYS A 220 -16.43 1.05 4.28
CA LYS A 220 -15.37 2.01 3.95
C LYS A 220 -14.07 1.70 4.69
N LEU A 221 -14.13 1.54 6.01
CA LEU A 221 -12.95 1.24 6.83
C LEU A 221 -12.32 -0.10 6.45
N ASN A 222 -13.14 -1.13 6.29
CA ASN A 222 -12.67 -2.46 5.91
C ASN A 222 -11.98 -2.45 4.54
N ASN A 223 -12.54 -1.74 3.56
CA ASN A 223 -11.95 -1.61 2.23
C ASN A 223 -10.65 -0.80 2.26
N MET A 224 -10.58 0.27 3.07
CA MET A 224 -9.35 1.05 3.25
C MET A 224 -8.22 0.22 3.87
N GLU A 225 -8.53 -0.62 4.87
CA GLU A 225 -7.54 -1.54 5.46
C GLU A 225 -7.03 -2.56 4.44
N ILE A 226 -7.93 -3.19 3.66
CA ILE A 226 -7.53 -4.14 2.60
C ILE A 226 -6.64 -3.46 1.57
N ALA A 227 -7.06 -2.28 1.07
CA ALA A 227 -6.31 -1.55 0.07
C ALA A 227 -4.92 -1.16 0.58
N GLY A 228 -4.82 -0.68 1.82
CA GLY A 228 -3.54 -0.29 2.37
C GLY A 228 -2.63 -1.47 2.72
N GLU A 229 -3.16 -2.65 3.07
CA GLU A 229 -2.36 -3.88 3.21
C GLU A 229 -1.71 -4.28 1.87
N ILE A 230 -2.45 -4.12 0.76
CA ILE A 230 -1.91 -4.34 -0.58
C ILE A 230 -0.83 -3.31 -0.88
N LEU A 231 -1.08 -2.03 -0.61
CA LEU A 231 -0.11 -0.96 -0.85
C LEU A 231 1.19 -1.14 -0.05
N GLU A 232 1.14 -1.47 1.25
CA GLU A 232 2.33 -1.79 2.05
C GLU A 232 3.13 -2.92 1.41
N ARG A 233 2.46 -4.03 1.07
CA ARG A 233 3.12 -5.19 0.47
C ARG A 233 3.80 -4.87 -0.86
N GLU A 234 3.13 -4.15 -1.76
CA GLU A 234 3.72 -3.80 -3.05
C GLU A 234 4.82 -2.73 -2.90
N SER A 235 4.69 -1.79 -1.95
CA SER A 235 5.73 -0.80 -1.66
C SER A 235 7.02 -1.46 -1.15
N GLU A 236 6.91 -2.45 -0.26
CA GLU A 236 8.07 -3.19 0.23
C GLU A 236 8.82 -3.93 -0.89
N LYS A 237 8.09 -4.50 -1.84
CA LYS A 237 8.70 -5.14 -3.02
C LYS A 237 9.42 -4.12 -3.88
N LEU A 238 8.81 -2.96 -4.13
CA LEU A 238 9.41 -1.89 -4.93
C LEU A 238 10.71 -1.39 -4.30
N VAL A 239 10.73 -1.14 -2.99
CA VAL A 239 11.95 -0.71 -2.27
C VAL A 239 13.06 -1.75 -2.37
N LYS A 240 12.72 -3.04 -2.22
CA LYS A 240 13.69 -4.14 -2.39
C LYS A 240 14.27 -4.18 -3.80
N ASN A 241 13.42 -4.00 -4.82
CA ASN A 241 13.86 -3.97 -6.21
C ASN A 241 14.80 -2.79 -6.49
N LEU A 242 14.48 -1.59 -6.01
CA LEU A 242 15.36 -0.42 -6.13
C LEU A 242 16.72 -0.65 -5.46
N GLY A 243 16.75 -1.24 -4.26
CA GLY A 243 18.00 -1.58 -3.59
C GLY A 243 18.84 -2.62 -4.35
N ARG A 244 18.21 -3.54 -5.07
CA ARG A 244 18.91 -4.51 -5.93
C ARG A 244 19.48 -3.84 -7.18
N ILE A 245 18.73 -2.95 -7.83
CA ILE A 245 19.20 -2.17 -8.99
C ILE A 245 20.45 -1.35 -8.60
N ASP A 246 20.40 -0.63 -7.48
CA ASP A 246 21.57 0.11 -6.97
C ASP A 246 22.79 -0.81 -6.74
N SER A 247 22.58 -2.04 -6.25
CA SER A 247 23.66 -3.03 -6.11
C SER A 247 24.27 -3.43 -7.46
N VAL A 248 23.45 -3.60 -8.50
CA VAL A 248 23.92 -3.89 -9.88
C VAL A 248 24.75 -2.72 -10.39
N LEU A 249 24.24 -1.49 -10.30
CA LEU A 249 24.95 -0.29 -10.74
C LEU A 249 26.30 -0.13 -10.02
N ARG A 250 26.35 -0.33 -8.69
CA ARG A 250 27.62 -0.33 -7.94
C ARG A 250 28.56 -1.45 -8.33
N SER A 251 28.04 -2.61 -8.74
CA SER A 251 28.84 -3.74 -9.20
C SER A 251 29.46 -3.47 -10.57
N VAL A 252 28.68 -2.93 -11.51
CA VAL A 252 29.16 -2.48 -12.82
C VAL A 252 30.22 -1.39 -12.65
N LYS A 253 29.93 -0.37 -11.85
CA LYS A 253 30.88 0.70 -11.56
C LYS A 253 32.22 0.20 -11.03
N ARG A 254 32.21 -0.75 -10.09
CA ARG A 254 33.45 -1.36 -9.55
C ARG A 254 34.23 -2.19 -10.58
N ARG A 255 33.54 -2.82 -11.54
CA ARG A 255 34.16 -3.68 -12.56
C ARG A 255 34.75 -2.90 -13.74
N PHE A 256 34.08 -1.82 -14.14
CA PHE A 256 34.40 -1.08 -15.37
C PHE A 256 35.05 0.28 -15.13
N SER A 257 35.15 0.74 -13.88
CA SER A 257 35.88 1.96 -13.56
C SER A 257 37.36 1.82 -13.91
N SER A 258 37.87 2.75 -14.72
CA SER A 258 39.29 2.89 -15.02
C SER A 258 40.00 3.81 -14.02
N ASP A 259 41.32 3.69 -13.91
CA ASP A 259 42.19 4.67 -13.25
C ASP A 259 42.41 5.94 -14.11
N SER A 260 42.04 5.89 -15.39
CA SER A 260 42.09 7.05 -16.28
C SER A 260 41.24 8.22 -15.73
N PRO A 261 41.72 9.47 -15.87
CA PRO A 261 40.96 10.65 -15.46
C PRO A 261 39.66 10.79 -16.27
N GLU A 262 39.66 10.31 -17.51
CA GLU A 262 38.51 10.29 -18.41
C GLU A 262 38.37 8.95 -19.10
N TYR A 263 37.13 8.48 -19.25
CA TYR A 263 36.79 7.28 -20.01
C TYR A 263 35.29 7.25 -20.32
N SER A 264 34.90 6.50 -21.35
CA SER A 264 33.52 6.12 -21.64
C SER A 264 33.50 4.66 -22.06
N VAL A 265 32.70 3.84 -21.38
CA VAL A 265 32.58 2.40 -21.63
C VAL A 265 31.10 2.04 -21.75
N ASP A 266 30.72 1.38 -22.84
CA ASP A 266 29.38 0.81 -23.02
C ASP A 266 29.20 -0.34 -22.02
N VAL A 267 28.20 -0.23 -21.14
CA VAL A 267 27.88 -1.21 -20.08
C VAL A 267 26.42 -1.67 -20.16
N THR A 268 25.81 -1.51 -21.33
CA THR A 268 24.38 -1.77 -21.55
C THR A 268 24.01 -3.20 -21.20
N ASP A 269 24.80 -4.17 -21.65
CA ASP A 269 24.53 -5.59 -21.48
C ASP A 269 24.68 -6.00 -20.02
N GLU A 270 25.69 -5.49 -19.32
CA GLU A 270 25.96 -5.84 -17.92
C GLU A 270 24.91 -5.30 -16.96
N ILE A 271 24.35 -4.11 -17.25
CA ILE A 271 23.24 -3.56 -16.48
C ILE A 271 21.96 -4.35 -16.79
N ARG A 272 21.68 -4.64 -18.06
CA ARG A 272 20.48 -5.40 -18.45
C ARG A 272 20.50 -6.79 -17.83
N ASP A 273 21.57 -7.54 -18.04
CA ASP A 273 21.72 -8.91 -17.54
C ASP A 273 21.64 -8.92 -15.99
N GLY A 274 22.29 -7.94 -15.35
CA GLY A 274 22.23 -7.80 -13.89
C GLY A 274 20.83 -7.51 -13.35
N ILE A 275 19.98 -6.81 -14.10
CA ILE A 275 18.61 -6.48 -13.70
C ILE A 275 17.63 -7.60 -14.08
N GLU A 276 17.80 -8.25 -15.24
CA GLU A 276 16.99 -9.39 -15.69
C GLU A 276 17.11 -10.59 -14.73
N GLU A 277 18.29 -10.84 -14.15
CA GLU A 277 18.46 -11.86 -13.10
C GLU A 277 17.64 -11.59 -11.83
N LEU A 278 17.14 -10.36 -11.65
CA LEU A 278 16.47 -9.91 -10.43
C LEU A 278 14.95 -9.75 -10.56
N VAL A 279 14.42 -9.73 -11.79
CA VAL A 279 13.03 -9.44 -12.10
C VAL A 279 12.47 -10.53 -13.01
N ASP A 280 11.34 -11.15 -12.65
CA ASP A 280 10.65 -12.20 -13.44
C ASP A 280 9.99 -11.66 -14.74
N SER A 281 10.52 -10.60 -15.35
CA SER A 281 9.89 -9.85 -16.44
C SER A 281 10.92 -9.47 -17.50
N ASN A 282 10.53 -9.56 -18.77
CA ASN A 282 11.33 -9.03 -19.89
C ASN A 282 11.36 -7.50 -19.79
N LEU A 283 12.43 -6.94 -19.23
CA LEU A 283 12.61 -5.51 -19.08
C LEU A 283 13.16 -4.93 -20.39
N GLN A 284 12.58 -3.83 -20.89
CA GLN A 284 13.13 -3.18 -22.07
C GLN A 284 14.14 -2.10 -21.69
N ILE A 285 15.23 -1.96 -22.45
CA ILE A 285 16.31 -1.00 -22.16
C ILE A 285 15.80 0.44 -22.07
N HIS A 286 14.78 0.81 -22.85
CA HIS A 286 14.20 2.15 -22.80
C HIS A 286 13.53 2.47 -21.44
N GLU A 287 13.07 1.47 -20.69
CA GLU A 287 12.51 1.62 -19.35
C GLU A 287 13.60 1.89 -18.30
N LEU A 288 14.84 1.47 -18.57
CA LEU A 288 16.00 1.71 -17.71
C LEU A 288 16.59 3.11 -17.87
N ASN A 289 16.47 3.71 -19.05
CA ASN A 289 17.04 5.04 -19.33
C ASN A 289 16.57 6.09 -18.31
N HIS A 290 15.28 6.08 -17.98
CA HIS A 290 14.74 6.97 -16.96
C HIS A 290 15.38 6.74 -15.58
N ILE A 291 15.65 5.50 -15.18
CA ILE A 291 16.30 5.19 -13.90
C ILE A 291 17.75 5.68 -13.89
N ILE A 292 18.44 5.51 -15.03
CA ILE A 292 19.83 5.95 -15.21
C ILE A 292 19.95 7.47 -15.14
N ASP A 293 19.05 8.22 -15.77
CA ASP A 293 19.10 9.69 -15.83
C ASP A 293 18.97 10.36 -14.44
N PHE A 294 18.29 9.71 -13.50
CA PHE A 294 18.17 10.18 -12.11
C PHE A 294 19.22 9.58 -11.16
N THR A 295 20.16 8.78 -11.68
CA THR A 295 21.25 8.25 -10.87
C THR A 295 22.31 9.33 -10.64
N LYS A 296 22.46 9.78 -9.39
CA LYS A 296 23.45 10.80 -9.00
C LYS A 296 24.88 10.35 -9.38
N PRO A 297 25.63 11.15 -10.16
CA PRO A 297 27.00 10.81 -10.49
C PRO A 297 27.88 10.97 -9.24
N ALA A 298 28.90 10.12 -9.10
CA ALA A 298 29.89 10.28 -8.05
C ALA A 298 30.87 11.38 -8.46
N ARG A 299 31.04 12.38 -7.60
CA ARG A 299 31.94 13.50 -7.85
C ARG A 299 33.10 13.45 -6.85
N ARG A 300 34.30 13.76 -7.32
CA ARG A 300 35.48 13.91 -6.46
C ARG A 300 36.19 15.20 -6.82
N ILE A 301 36.75 15.84 -5.80
CA ILE A 301 37.58 17.04 -5.95
C ILE A 301 38.92 16.77 -5.27
N ARG A 302 40.02 17.14 -5.93
CA ARG A 302 41.37 16.98 -5.42
C ARG A 302 42.17 18.25 -5.69
N VAL A 303 43.03 18.62 -4.74
CA VAL A 303 44.06 19.63 -4.94
C VAL A 303 45.40 18.93 -5.16
N LEU A 304 46.12 19.32 -6.20
CA LEU A 304 47.43 18.80 -6.58
C LEU A 304 48.50 19.63 -5.89
N GLU A 305 49.10 19.06 -4.85
CA GLU A 305 50.03 19.76 -3.96
C GLU A 305 51.26 20.29 -4.69
N ASP A 306 51.73 19.53 -5.69
CA ASP A 306 52.88 19.85 -6.53
C ASP A 306 52.64 21.03 -7.49
N ARG A 307 51.37 21.40 -7.74
CA ARG A 307 50.99 22.51 -8.61
C ARG A 307 50.45 23.72 -7.87
N CYS A 308 49.85 23.53 -6.69
CA CYS A 308 49.17 24.60 -5.98
C CYS A 308 50.18 25.64 -5.47
N ILE A 309 50.03 26.88 -5.93
CA ILE A 309 50.89 28.01 -5.51
C ILE A 309 50.29 28.84 -4.35
N GLY A 310 49.13 28.45 -3.81
CA GLY A 310 48.50 29.15 -2.69
C GLY A 310 47.99 30.57 -3.01
N CYS A 311 47.61 30.87 -4.26
CA CYS A 311 47.22 32.22 -4.68
C CYS A 311 45.88 32.73 -4.10
N GLY A 312 45.03 31.87 -3.55
CA GLY A 312 43.78 32.26 -2.90
C GLY A 312 42.56 32.46 -3.81
N LEU A 313 42.72 32.56 -5.15
CA LEU A 313 41.60 32.84 -6.08
C LEU A 313 40.40 31.89 -5.94
N CYS A 314 40.65 30.60 -5.70
CA CYS A 314 39.58 29.62 -5.51
C CYS A 314 38.79 29.81 -4.21
N VAL A 315 39.38 30.43 -3.18
CA VAL A 315 38.72 30.76 -1.91
C VAL A 315 37.69 31.86 -2.17
N ASP A 316 38.10 32.92 -2.86
CA ASP A 316 37.25 34.08 -3.15
C ASP A 316 36.05 33.71 -4.04
N GLU A 317 36.23 32.75 -4.94
CA GLU A 317 35.22 32.32 -5.92
C GLU A 317 34.31 31.18 -5.44
N CYS A 318 34.52 30.65 -4.24
CA CYS A 318 33.72 29.54 -3.74
C CYS A 318 32.33 30.01 -3.26
N PRO A 319 31.23 29.65 -3.95
CA PRO A 319 29.90 30.17 -3.62
C PRO A 319 29.35 29.65 -2.29
N VAL A 320 29.89 28.54 -1.79
CA VAL A 320 29.49 27.90 -0.53
C VAL A 320 30.55 28.04 0.57
N GLY A 321 31.65 28.77 0.30
CA GLY A 321 32.66 29.11 1.31
C GLY A 321 33.40 27.93 1.96
N VAL A 322 33.58 26.81 1.26
CA VAL A 322 34.20 25.58 1.82
C VAL A 322 35.69 25.42 1.50
N ILE A 323 36.35 26.44 0.96
CA ILE A 323 37.78 26.39 0.62
C ILE A 323 38.53 27.29 1.59
N GLU A 324 39.50 26.74 2.31
CA GLU A 324 40.34 27.46 3.25
C GLU A 324 41.75 27.67 2.69
N PRO A 325 42.34 28.86 2.86
CA PRO A 325 43.76 29.06 2.58
C PRO A 325 44.59 28.31 3.62
N GLU A 326 45.61 27.57 3.17
CA GLU A 326 46.59 26.91 4.04
C GLU A 326 47.99 27.36 3.61
N ILE A 327 48.85 27.66 4.58
CA ILE A 327 50.22 28.12 4.36
C ILE A 327 51.18 27.20 5.15
N PRO A 328 52.14 26.54 4.48
CA PRO A 328 52.37 26.54 3.02
C PRO A 328 51.24 25.84 2.25
N ALA A 329 51.16 26.11 0.93
CA ALA A 329 50.23 25.44 0.00
C ALA A 329 50.29 23.91 0.15
N PRO A 330 49.23 23.15 -0.20
CA PRO A 330 48.04 23.52 -0.99
C PRO A 330 46.86 24.12 -0.20
N VAL A 331 45.91 24.76 -0.88
CA VAL A 331 44.60 25.10 -0.26
C VAL A 331 43.83 23.84 0.16
N LYS A 332 42.99 23.96 1.18
CA LYS A 332 42.18 22.85 1.70
C LYS A 332 40.72 23.01 1.35
N ILE A 333 40.09 21.94 0.89
CA ILE A 333 38.65 21.90 0.58
C ILE A 333 37.96 21.09 1.67
N LEU A 334 37.04 21.73 2.38
CA LEU A 334 36.25 21.13 3.45
C LEU A 334 35.05 20.35 2.91
N ASP A 335 34.38 19.62 3.81
CA ASP A 335 33.11 18.98 3.53
C ASP A 335 32.05 20.03 3.14
N GLY A 336 31.12 19.66 2.25
CA GLY A 336 30.08 20.57 1.75
C GLY A 336 30.36 21.18 0.36
N CYS A 337 31.44 20.77 -0.32
CA CYS A 337 31.65 21.13 -1.72
C CYS A 337 30.50 20.64 -2.61
N VAL A 338 29.89 21.56 -3.36
CA VAL A 338 28.78 21.29 -4.29
C VAL A 338 29.23 21.03 -5.73
N PHE A 339 30.56 20.93 -5.96
CA PHE A 339 31.17 20.60 -7.25
C PHE A 339 30.72 21.50 -8.41
N CYS A 340 30.58 22.80 -8.17
CA CYS A 340 30.12 23.76 -9.18
C CYS A 340 31.16 24.10 -10.24
N GLY A 341 32.44 23.77 -10.03
CA GLY A 341 33.50 23.99 -11.01
C GLY A 341 34.13 25.39 -11.04
N ARG A 342 33.62 26.36 -10.25
CA ARG A 342 34.18 27.73 -10.21
C ARG A 342 35.64 27.78 -9.80
N CYS A 343 36.01 27.09 -8.73
CA CYS A 343 37.41 27.02 -8.27
C CYS A 343 38.35 26.40 -9.30
N ARG A 344 37.87 25.46 -10.11
CA ARG A 344 38.60 24.89 -11.23
C ARG A 344 38.82 25.95 -12.31
N GLY A 345 37.77 26.67 -12.72
CA GLY A 345 37.84 27.66 -13.80
C GLY A 345 38.75 28.86 -13.51
N VAL A 346 38.92 29.23 -12.24
CA VAL A 346 39.79 30.36 -11.86
C VAL A 346 41.22 29.97 -11.48
N CYS A 347 41.54 28.67 -11.45
CA CYS A 347 42.86 28.20 -11.03
C CYS A 347 43.90 28.42 -12.14
N PRO A 348 44.90 29.32 -11.98
CA PRO A 348 45.83 29.67 -13.06
C PRO A 348 46.89 28.60 -13.34
N VAL A 349 46.97 27.58 -12.49
CA VAL A 349 48.00 26.53 -12.50
C VAL A 349 47.39 25.13 -12.56
N ASP A 350 46.08 25.03 -12.84
CA ASP A 350 45.36 23.76 -12.96
C ASP A 350 45.58 22.80 -11.78
N ALA A 351 45.69 23.35 -10.57
CA ALA A 351 45.97 22.57 -9.35
C ALA A 351 44.71 21.94 -8.73
N ILE A 352 43.50 22.28 -9.20
CA ILE A 352 42.25 21.69 -8.71
C ILE A 352 41.72 20.76 -9.78
N GLU A 353 41.46 19.50 -9.46
CA GLU A 353 40.84 18.52 -10.36
C GLU A 353 39.48 18.11 -9.80
N ILE A 354 38.44 18.21 -10.64
CA ILE A 354 37.10 17.74 -10.30
C ILE A 354 36.72 16.68 -11.33
N THR A 355 36.40 15.47 -10.85
CA THR A 355 35.92 14.37 -11.70
C THR A 355 34.46 14.08 -11.40
N GLU A 356 33.69 13.78 -12.45
CA GLU A 356 32.31 13.33 -12.36
C GLU A 356 32.18 11.98 -13.07
N GLU A 357 31.73 10.97 -12.34
CA GLU A 357 31.59 9.61 -12.83
C GLU A 357 30.18 9.07 -12.59
N GLY A 358 29.48 8.76 -13.67
CA GLY A 358 28.09 8.31 -13.61
C GLY A 358 27.69 7.53 -14.86
N PHE A 359 26.44 7.09 -14.85
CA PHE A 359 25.83 6.43 -15.99
C PHE A 359 25.17 7.48 -16.89
N ARG A 360 25.29 7.32 -18.21
CA ARG A 360 24.68 8.19 -19.22
C ARG A 360 23.95 7.31 -20.23
N ALA A 361 22.67 7.60 -20.47
CA ALA A 361 21.90 6.97 -21.52
C ALA A 361 21.99 7.80 -22.80
N ARG A 362 22.50 7.23 -23.90
CA ARG A 362 22.57 7.86 -25.23
C ARG A 362 22.25 6.81 -26.30
N ASP A 363 21.42 7.17 -27.27
CA ASP A 363 21.03 6.30 -28.40
C ASP A 363 20.55 4.88 -28.02
N GLY A 364 19.84 4.78 -26.89
CA GLY A 364 19.32 3.50 -26.39
C GLY A 364 20.39 2.58 -25.78
N ARG A 365 21.56 3.11 -25.45
CA ARG A 365 22.66 2.44 -24.76
C ARG A 365 23.02 3.17 -23.47
N ILE A 366 23.62 2.45 -22.54
CA ILE A 366 24.06 2.96 -21.25
C ILE A 366 25.58 2.92 -21.19
N TYR A 367 26.18 4.08 -20.99
CA TYR A 367 27.62 4.25 -20.85
C TYR A 367 27.97 4.57 -19.40
N LEU A 368 29.02 3.95 -18.88
CA LEU A 368 29.70 4.40 -17.68
C LEU A 368 30.79 5.38 -18.12
N GLU A 369 30.64 6.64 -17.73
CA GLU A 369 31.53 7.71 -18.15
C GLU A 369 32.13 8.41 -16.95
N ARG A 370 33.43 8.73 -17.04
CA ARG A 370 34.10 9.68 -16.16
C ARG A 370 34.61 10.83 -17.01
N ARG A 371 34.30 12.06 -16.58
CA ARG A 371 34.80 13.29 -17.18
C ARG A 371 35.47 14.18 -16.15
N VAL A 372 36.42 15.00 -16.60
CA VAL A 372 37.02 16.05 -15.78
C VAL A 372 36.26 17.35 -16.05
N LEU A 373 35.83 18.05 -15.01
CA LEU A 373 35.29 19.40 -15.18
C LEU A 373 36.45 20.34 -15.48
N THR A 374 36.31 21.10 -16.56
CA THR A 374 37.27 22.13 -16.99
C THR A 374 37.00 23.48 -16.34
N GLY A 375 35.78 23.70 -15.85
CA GLY A 375 35.35 24.95 -15.20
C GLY A 375 33.93 24.87 -14.65
N PRO A 376 33.28 26.04 -14.45
CA PRO A 376 31.84 26.11 -14.14
C PRO A 376 31.01 25.38 -15.18
N ARG A 377 29.93 24.74 -14.74
CA ARG A 377 28.97 24.12 -15.67
C ARG A 377 28.17 25.18 -16.43
N SER A 378 27.72 24.82 -17.62
CA SER A 378 26.82 25.62 -18.48
C SER A 378 25.54 24.84 -18.75
N GLY A 379 24.43 25.57 -18.94
CA GLY A 379 23.11 24.98 -19.17
C GLY A 379 21.99 25.65 -18.37
N SER A 380 20.88 24.92 -18.18
CA SER A 380 19.67 25.44 -17.54
C SER A 380 19.04 24.45 -16.56
N VAL A 381 18.15 24.95 -15.71
CA VAL A 381 17.27 24.14 -14.88
C VAL A 381 15.84 24.41 -15.31
N GLU A 382 15.11 23.34 -15.66
CA GLU A 382 13.71 23.40 -16.06
C GLU A 382 12.84 22.74 -15.00
N VAL A 383 11.66 23.32 -14.77
CA VAL A 383 10.65 22.79 -13.86
C VAL A 383 9.40 22.42 -14.65
N ASP A 384 8.99 21.15 -14.60
CA ASP A 384 7.71 20.70 -15.11
C ASP A 384 6.61 21.04 -14.09
N HIS A 385 5.88 22.12 -14.38
CA HIS A 385 4.80 22.63 -13.53
C HIS A 385 3.56 21.73 -13.51
N LEU A 386 3.40 20.79 -14.45
CA LEU A 386 2.30 19.81 -14.42
C LEU A 386 2.57 18.69 -13.43
N VAL A 387 3.85 18.33 -13.22
CA VAL A 387 4.26 17.27 -12.30
C VAL A 387 4.57 17.81 -10.89
N CYS A 388 5.05 19.05 -10.81
CA CYS A 388 5.46 19.70 -9.56
C CYS A 388 4.33 19.78 -8.53
N GLN A 389 4.58 19.23 -7.33
CA GLN A 389 3.65 19.28 -6.19
C GLN A 389 3.82 20.52 -5.31
N ARG A 390 4.71 21.46 -5.67
CA ARG A 390 4.97 22.71 -4.94
C ARG A 390 5.31 22.51 -3.46
N CYS A 391 6.07 21.46 -3.15
CA CYS A 391 6.45 21.11 -1.77
C CYS A 391 7.59 21.97 -1.19
N GLY A 392 8.31 22.75 -2.02
CA GLY A 392 9.39 23.66 -1.57
C GLY A 392 10.72 23.00 -1.23
N VAL A 393 10.87 21.68 -1.41
CA VAL A 393 12.10 20.96 -1.05
C VAL A 393 13.30 21.44 -1.87
N CYS A 394 13.16 21.60 -3.19
CA CYS A 394 14.24 22.11 -4.04
C CYS A 394 14.67 23.54 -3.68
N VAL A 395 13.73 24.38 -3.23
CA VAL A 395 14.00 25.75 -2.76
C VAL A 395 14.84 25.72 -1.49
N ASN A 396 14.40 24.96 -0.49
CA ASN A 396 15.08 24.88 0.81
C ASN A 396 16.48 24.23 0.74
N HIS A 397 16.74 23.41 -0.27
CA HIS A 397 18.01 22.73 -0.48
C HIS A 397 18.92 23.43 -1.50
N CYS A 398 18.52 24.57 -2.06
CA CYS A 398 19.36 25.31 -3.00
C CYS A 398 20.52 25.99 -2.25
N PRO A 399 21.79 25.64 -2.53
CA PRO A 399 22.93 26.17 -1.76
C PRO A 399 23.24 27.65 -2.04
N VAL A 400 22.60 28.25 -3.04
CA VAL A 400 22.81 29.63 -3.50
C VAL A 400 21.51 30.42 -3.60
N ASP A 401 20.43 29.90 -3.00
CA ASP A 401 19.10 30.52 -2.97
C ASP A 401 18.55 30.90 -4.37
N ALA A 402 18.98 30.22 -5.42
CA ALA A 402 18.61 30.50 -6.81
C ALA A 402 17.19 30.04 -7.17
N MET A 403 16.42 29.51 -6.23
CA MET A 403 15.05 29.07 -6.47
C MET A 403 14.10 29.74 -5.49
N THR A 404 12.89 30.08 -5.94
CA THR A 404 11.83 30.65 -5.10
C THR A 404 10.51 29.91 -5.30
N LEU A 405 9.69 29.84 -4.26
CA LEU A 405 8.35 29.26 -4.32
C LEU A 405 7.30 30.34 -4.00
N ASN A 406 6.60 30.80 -5.04
CA ASN A 406 5.41 31.64 -4.94
C ASN A 406 4.18 30.78 -5.31
N ASP A 407 3.50 31.09 -6.41
CA ASP A 407 2.45 30.25 -6.98
C ASP A 407 3.02 29.00 -7.68
N GLU A 408 4.23 29.16 -8.23
CA GLU A 408 5.04 28.14 -8.90
C GLU A 408 6.50 28.23 -8.43
N VAL A 409 7.30 27.20 -8.76
CA VAL A 409 8.74 27.20 -8.48
C VAL A 409 9.43 27.92 -9.63
N GLU A 410 10.12 29.02 -9.32
CA GLU A 410 10.89 29.81 -10.29
C GLU A 410 12.39 29.65 -10.03
N VAL A 411 13.18 29.68 -11.11
CA VAL A 411 14.65 29.56 -11.06
C VAL A 411 15.28 30.86 -11.55
N ASP A 412 16.16 31.42 -10.74
CA ASP A 412 17.03 32.54 -11.08
C ASP A 412 18.27 32.02 -11.81
N ALA A 413 18.30 32.21 -13.13
CA ALA A 413 19.39 31.73 -13.99
C ALA A 413 20.74 32.40 -13.66
N ASP A 414 20.74 33.65 -13.20
CA ASP A 414 21.96 34.40 -12.91
C ASP A 414 22.63 33.93 -11.61
N ARG A 415 21.83 33.49 -10.64
CA ARG A 415 22.33 32.91 -9.37
C ARG A 415 22.58 31.41 -9.44
N CYS A 416 21.92 30.70 -10.35
CA CYS A 416 22.05 29.26 -10.45
C CYS A 416 23.49 28.82 -10.79
N ILE A 417 24.05 27.93 -9.99
CA ILE A 417 25.40 27.37 -10.20
C ILE A 417 25.38 25.97 -10.81
N LEU A 418 24.22 25.50 -11.28
CA LEU A 418 24.03 24.20 -11.94
C LEU A 418 24.63 23.01 -11.15
N CYS A 419 24.48 23.04 -9.82
CA CYS A 419 25.01 21.99 -8.94
C CYS A 419 24.24 20.65 -9.05
N GLY A 420 22.97 20.70 -9.43
CA GLY A 420 22.07 19.55 -9.61
C GLY A 420 21.34 19.07 -8.36
N GLU A 421 21.58 19.67 -7.18
CA GLU A 421 20.94 19.25 -5.92
C GLU A 421 19.41 19.32 -5.97
N CYS A 422 18.85 20.28 -6.71
CA CYS A 422 17.41 20.45 -6.89
C CYS A 422 16.75 19.32 -7.71
N GLN A 423 17.45 18.77 -8.71
CA GLN A 423 17.01 17.57 -9.45
C GLN A 423 17.09 16.34 -8.54
N ASP A 424 18.21 16.16 -7.84
CA ASP A 424 18.47 14.99 -7.00
C ASP A 424 17.46 14.85 -5.84
N ILE A 425 17.03 15.97 -5.25
CA ILE A 425 16.11 15.97 -4.11
C ILE A 425 14.63 15.93 -4.50
N CYS A 426 14.29 16.09 -5.80
CA CYS A 426 12.91 16.18 -6.25
C CYS A 426 12.22 14.80 -6.22
N PRO A 427 11.23 14.56 -5.33
CA PRO A 427 10.63 13.23 -5.17
C PRO A 427 9.74 12.82 -6.34
N VAL A 428 9.33 13.78 -7.16
CA VAL A 428 8.44 13.59 -8.32
C VAL A 428 9.14 13.89 -9.64
N THR A 429 10.48 14.03 -9.62
CA THR A 429 11.31 14.26 -10.81
C THR A 429 10.85 15.42 -11.71
N ALA A 430 10.21 16.43 -11.12
CA ALA A 430 9.71 17.62 -11.81
C ALA A 430 10.81 18.63 -12.16
N VAL A 431 11.98 18.54 -11.54
CA VAL A 431 13.12 19.43 -11.82
C VAL A 431 14.13 18.68 -12.66
N LYS A 432 14.52 19.25 -13.80
CA LYS A 432 15.53 18.69 -14.71
C LYS A 432 16.67 19.69 -14.93
N LEU A 433 17.89 19.21 -14.84
CA LEU A 433 19.11 19.94 -15.15
C LEU A 433 19.53 19.59 -16.58
N ASN A 434 19.46 20.56 -17.47
CA ASN A 434 19.89 20.43 -18.86
C ASN A 434 21.28 21.04 -18.98
N LEU A 435 22.31 20.19 -18.84
CA LEU A 435 23.69 20.63 -19.05
C LEU A 435 23.97 20.70 -20.54
N GLU A 436 24.58 21.80 -20.96
CA GLU A 436 25.28 21.85 -22.24
C GLU A 436 26.52 20.98 -22.04
N ASP A 437 26.60 19.85 -22.76
CA ASP A 437 27.86 19.09 -22.77
C ASP A 437 28.92 20.00 -23.41
N ASP A 438 30.11 20.11 -22.79
CA ASP A 438 31.35 20.60 -23.43
C ASP A 438 31.79 19.63 -24.57
N SER A 439 30.83 19.12 -25.34
CA SER A 439 30.93 17.89 -26.11
C SER A 439 32.12 17.95 -27.04
N LEU A 440 33.00 16.94 -26.91
CA LEU A 440 33.67 16.29 -28.03
C LEU A 440 34.05 17.28 -29.15
N GLU A 441 35.15 18.00 -28.97
CA GLU A 441 36.01 18.31 -30.11
C GLU A 441 36.92 17.12 -30.42
#